data_AF-A0A971KAX8-F1
#
_entry.id   AF-A0A971KAX8-F1
#
_cell.length_a   1.000
_cell.length_b   1.000
_cell.length_c   1.000
_cell.angle_alpha   90.00
_cell.angle_beta   90.00
_cell.angle_gamma   90.00
#
_symmetry.space_group_name_H-M   'P 1'
#
loop_
_entity.id
_entity.type
_entity.pdbx_description
1 polymer ?
#
loop_
_entity_poly.entity_id
_entity_poly.type
_entity_poly.pdbx_seq_one_letter_code
_entity_poly.pdbx_strand_id
1 'polypeptide(L)'
;MTETSNQAETLADENRVLLRWEADIRIIGSRFAWFDVLRVYALLLLVLVILVAIFSYILTSRMIIVSWQTLLGILLLLLLPFILLGLFSKDELHGSYVITSKWLSFDLIPDDRLISRLARLVAPLAGGFRMIAPLVLKQYPESFRIHWSEVYKVTSRPREGVITLSNNWRSVTRLYASPEDYPLVEAVCLERLAEAEAHRTKFFKRKGMAFYFLMLSACLLASILLNVWRWNDYGNSKEIGVLLASSAFFLALSWMAWWSNLAAVFTLALDIWFILSVLLDAFNPLAVPGSALPDAGRFAIMMVAALFFGGFAIVRLIQAAVVNARTKRSREQT
;
A
#
# COMPACT_ATOMS: atom_id res chain seq x y z
N MET A 1 -37.78 26.61 6.68
CA MET A 1 -37.44 26.96 5.29
C MET A 1 -36.12 27.72 5.15
N THR A 2 -35.56 28.29 6.22
CA THR A 2 -34.28 29.03 6.21
C THR A 2 -33.02 28.13 6.28
N GLU A 3 -33.10 26.93 6.88
CA GLU A 3 -31.93 26.04 7.01
C GLU A 3 -31.48 25.40 5.69
N THR A 4 -32.41 25.09 4.78
CA THR A 4 -32.10 24.52 3.47
C THR A 4 -31.39 25.50 2.53
N SER A 5 -31.60 26.82 2.71
CA SER A 5 -30.93 27.86 1.92
C SER A 5 -29.45 27.99 2.32
N ASN A 6 -29.15 27.99 3.63
CA ASN A 6 -27.77 28.10 4.12
C ASN A 6 -26.91 26.88 3.76
N GLN A 7 -27.50 25.68 3.76
CA GLN A 7 -26.77 24.46 3.36
C GLN A 7 -26.41 24.45 1.88
N ALA A 8 -27.31 24.91 1.01
CA ALA A 8 -27.04 24.98 -0.43
C ALA A 8 -25.92 25.99 -0.77
N GLU A 9 -25.90 27.13 -0.09
CA GLU A 9 -24.89 28.17 -0.27
C GLU A 9 -23.52 27.72 0.27
N THR A 10 -23.50 27.03 1.42
CA THR A 10 -22.28 26.44 1.98
C THR A 10 -21.71 25.33 1.08
N LEU A 11 -22.55 24.47 0.50
CA LEU A 11 -22.11 23.41 -0.42
C LEU A 11 -21.63 23.96 -1.77
N ALA A 12 -22.17 25.09 -2.21
CA ALA A 12 -21.70 25.79 -3.40
C ALA A 12 -20.31 26.41 -3.20
N ASP A 13 -20.04 26.96 -2.02
CA ASP A 13 -18.73 27.54 -1.69
C ASP A 13 -17.67 26.45 -1.40
N GLU A 14 -18.05 25.34 -0.75
CA GLU A 14 -17.16 24.19 -0.51
C GLU A 14 -16.68 23.48 -1.79
N ASN A 15 -17.46 23.58 -2.88
CA ASN A 15 -17.11 22.98 -4.18
C ASN A 15 -16.70 24.01 -5.23
N ARG A 16 -16.40 25.25 -4.80
CA ARG A 16 -15.92 26.29 -5.69
C ARG A 16 -14.56 25.89 -6.26
N VAL A 17 -14.53 25.62 -7.56
CA VAL A 17 -13.30 25.35 -8.31
C VAL A 17 -12.48 26.64 -8.36
N LEU A 18 -11.31 26.61 -7.73
CA LEU A 18 -10.40 27.75 -7.66
C LEU A 18 -9.47 27.77 -8.88
N LEU A 19 -8.94 26.61 -9.25
CA LEU A 19 -8.01 26.47 -10.36
C LEU A 19 -8.17 25.12 -11.03
N ARG A 20 -8.14 25.12 -12.36
CA ARG A 20 -8.07 23.91 -13.19
C ARG A 20 -6.97 24.10 -14.21
N TRP A 21 -6.10 23.11 -14.33
CA TRP A 21 -5.07 23.09 -15.35
C TRP A 21 -4.77 21.65 -15.77
N GLU A 22 -4.14 21.51 -16.92
CA GLU A 22 -3.67 20.24 -17.43
C GLU A 22 -2.15 20.28 -17.50
N ALA A 23 -1.51 19.17 -17.19
CA ALA A 23 -0.06 19.08 -17.27
C ALA A 23 0.41 17.70 -17.69
N ASP A 24 1.53 17.72 -18.41
CA ASP A 24 2.21 16.54 -18.92
C ASP A 24 3.18 16.01 -17.88
N ILE A 25 2.98 14.76 -17.48
CA ILE A 25 3.74 14.08 -16.44
C ILE A 25 4.70 13.10 -17.10
N ARG A 26 5.99 13.39 -16.98
CA ARG A 26 7.05 12.47 -17.39
C ARG A 26 7.37 11.51 -16.24
N ILE A 27 6.80 10.31 -16.24
CA ILE A 27 7.11 9.30 -15.20
C ILE A 27 8.60 8.95 -15.20
N ILE A 28 9.13 8.57 -16.36
CA ILE A 28 10.44 7.91 -16.45
C ILE A 28 11.59 8.93 -16.32
N GLY A 29 11.37 10.15 -16.81
CA GLY A 29 12.34 11.24 -16.70
C GLY A 29 12.31 11.92 -15.33
N SER A 30 11.30 11.68 -14.49
CA SER A 30 11.19 12.34 -13.20
C SER A 30 12.07 11.64 -12.15
N ARG A 31 13.10 12.34 -11.68
CA ARG A 31 13.92 11.88 -10.54
C ARG A 31 13.09 11.57 -9.29
N PHE A 32 11.94 12.21 -9.16
CA PHE A 32 11.03 12.01 -8.05
C PHE A 32 10.30 10.67 -8.11
N ALA A 33 9.86 10.27 -9.30
CA ALA A 33 9.21 8.99 -9.50
C ALA A 33 10.19 7.86 -9.15
N TRP A 34 11.42 7.92 -9.66
CA TRP A 34 12.47 6.96 -9.32
C TRP A 34 12.80 6.94 -7.82
N PHE A 35 12.90 8.11 -7.18
CA PHE A 35 13.17 8.18 -5.76
C PHE A 35 12.05 7.54 -4.92
N ASP A 36 10.79 7.76 -5.29
CA ASP A 36 9.66 7.16 -4.59
C ASP A 36 9.60 5.65 -4.79
N VAL A 37 9.77 5.18 -6.03
CA VAL A 37 9.82 3.74 -6.34
C VAL A 37 10.94 3.08 -5.55
N LEU A 38 12.15 3.66 -5.58
CA LEU A 38 13.30 3.13 -4.86
C LEU A 38 13.06 3.14 -3.34
N ARG A 39 12.46 4.19 -2.80
CA ARG A 39 12.13 4.28 -1.36
C ARG A 39 11.10 3.22 -0.95
N VAL A 40 10.07 3.00 -1.75
CA VAL A 40 9.04 1.99 -1.50
C VAL A 40 9.66 0.58 -1.56
N TYR A 41 10.47 0.31 -2.58
CA TYR A 41 11.14 -0.99 -2.73
C TYR A 41 12.19 -1.24 -1.65
N ALA A 42 12.97 -0.23 -1.27
CA ALA A 42 13.91 -0.33 -0.16
C ALA A 42 13.17 -0.65 1.15
N LEU A 43 12.04 0.02 1.42
CA LEU A 43 11.22 -0.28 2.59
C LEU A 43 10.65 -1.71 2.54
N LEU A 44 10.19 -2.16 1.37
CA LEU A 44 9.67 -3.52 1.19
C LEU A 44 10.76 -4.58 1.40
N LEU A 45 11.97 -4.36 0.86
CA LEU A 45 13.12 -5.24 1.08
C LEU A 45 13.56 -5.25 2.54
N LEU A 46 13.55 -4.09 3.22
CA LEU A 46 13.83 -4.01 4.64
C LEU A 46 12.84 -4.86 5.45
N VAL A 47 11.54 -4.73 5.17
CA VAL A 47 10.49 -5.54 5.81
C VAL A 47 10.71 -7.02 5.50
N LEU A 48 11.04 -7.39 4.26
CA LEU A 48 11.33 -8.76 3.88
C LEU A 48 12.50 -9.35 4.67
N VAL A 49 13.62 -8.62 4.80
CA VAL A 49 14.78 -9.06 5.58
C VAL A 49 14.42 -9.28 7.04
N ILE A 50 13.67 -8.36 7.64
CA ILE A 50 13.21 -8.47 9.03
C ILE A 50 12.32 -9.72 9.17
N LEU A 51 11.36 -9.91 8.26
CA LEU A 51 10.48 -11.07 8.30
C LEU A 51 11.26 -12.38 8.15
N VAL A 52 12.17 -12.49 7.16
CA VAL A 52 12.99 -13.69 6.97
C VAL A 52 13.84 -13.99 8.21
N ALA A 53 14.45 -12.96 8.81
CA ALA A 53 15.23 -13.13 10.03
C ALA A 53 14.37 -13.65 11.21
N ILE A 54 13.19 -13.06 11.41
CA ILE A 54 12.24 -13.46 12.47
C ILE A 54 11.76 -14.89 12.23
N PHE A 55 11.26 -15.20 11.03
CA PHE A 55 10.73 -16.54 10.71
C PHE A 55 11.82 -17.60 10.76
N SER A 56 13.02 -17.31 10.24
CA SER A 56 14.15 -18.21 10.35
C SER A 56 14.48 -18.54 11.80
N TYR A 57 14.51 -17.52 12.67
CA TYR A 57 14.80 -17.71 14.08
C TYR A 57 13.75 -18.59 14.76
N ILE A 58 12.46 -18.33 14.49
CA ILE A 58 11.35 -19.12 15.03
C ILE A 58 11.42 -20.58 14.59
N LEU A 59 11.67 -20.83 13.30
CA LEU A 59 11.62 -22.18 12.71
C LEU A 59 12.88 -23.01 12.98
N THR A 60 14.07 -22.38 12.94
CA THR A 60 15.35 -23.11 12.94
C THR A 60 16.19 -22.84 14.19
N SER A 61 15.75 -21.96 15.09
CA SER A 61 16.55 -21.42 16.20
C SER A 61 17.87 -20.75 15.74
N ARG A 62 17.97 -20.42 14.45
CA ARG A 62 19.11 -19.73 13.84
C ARG A 62 18.62 -18.54 13.05
N MET A 63 19.30 -17.40 13.17
CA MET A 63 19.03 -16.25 12.32
C MET A 63 19.70 -16.47 10.96
N ILE A 64 18.90 -16.72 9.93
CA ILE A 64 19.37 -16.69 8.54
C ILE A 64 19.27 -15.24 8.08
N ILE A 65 20.42 -14.66 7.76
CA ILE A 65 20.51 -13.34 7.13
C ILE A 65 20.53 -13.55 5.61
N VAL A 66 19.60 -12.90 4.91
CA VAL A 66 19.55 -12.93 3.45
C VAL A 66 20.81 -12.30 2.88
N SER A 67 21.47 -12.97 1.94
CA SER A 67 22.68 -12.45 1.31
C SER A 67 22.36 -11.16 0.53
N TRP A 68 23.31 -10.22 0.50
CA TRP A 68 23.11 -8.96 -0.23
C TRP A 68 22.93 -9.18 -1.74
N GLN A 69 23.52 -10.24 -2.31
CA GLN A 69 23.34 -10.62 -3.71
C GLN A 69 21.88 -11.02 -4.00
N THR A 70 21.25 -11.77 -3.09
CA THR A 70 19.83 -12.13 -3.20
C THR A 70 18.95 -10.88 -3.16
N LEU A 71 19.22 -9.95 -2.23
CA LEU A 71 18.48 -8.69 -2.14
C LEU A 71 18.63 -7.84 -3.40
N LEU A 72 19.83 -7.77 -3.97
CA LEU A 72 20.08 -7.07 -5.23
C LEU A 72 19.33 -7.73 -6.39
N GLY A 73 19.31 -9.06 -6.48
CA GLY A 73 18.54 -9.80 -7.48
C GLY A 73 17.04 -9.52 -7.40
N ILE A 74 16.48 -9.51 -6.18
CA ILE A 74 15.06 -9.15 -5.96
C ILE A 74 14.81 -7.69 -6.35
N LEU A 75 15.68 -6.76 -5.97
CA LEU A 75 15.54 -5.36 -6.33
C LEU A 75 15.53 -5.15 -7.85
N LEU A 76 16.46 -5.77 -8.57
CA LEU A 76 16.53 -5.70 -10.02
C LEU A 76 15.26 -6.28 -10.67
N LEU A 77 14.76 -7.41 -10.15
CA LEU A 77 13.52 -8.00 -10.61
C LEU A 77 12.30 -7.08 -10.38
N LEU A 78 12.22 -6.41 -9.23
CA LEU A 78 11.16 -5.45 -8.90
C LEU A 78 11.25 -4.17 -9.75
N LEU A 79 12.45 -3.75 -10.15
CA LEU A 79 12.67 -2.59 -11.01
C LEU A 79 12.42 -2.92 -12.49
N LEU A 80 12.51 -4.18 -12.90
CA LEU A 80 12.27 -4.62 -14.27
C LEU A 80 11.00 -4.06 -14.92
N PRO A 81 9.79 -4.13 -14.30
CA PRO A 81 8.59 -3.55 -14.90
C PRO A 81 8.70 -2.03 -15.11
N PHE A 82 9.37 -1.30 -14.21
CA PHE A 82 9.61 0.14 -14.38
C PHE A 82 10.61 0.44 -15.49
N ILE A 83 11.65 -0.39 -15.64
CA ILE A 83 12.61 -0.28 -16.74
C ILE A 83 11.92 -0.58 -18.07
N LEU A 84 11.11 -1.64 -18.14
CA LEU A 84 10.34 -1.98 -19.35
C LEU A 84 9.33 -0.88 -19.68
N LEU A 85 8.57 -0.40 -18.70
CA LEU A 85 7.69 0.75 -18.88
C LEU A 85 8.49 1.96 -19.39
N GLY A 86 9.68 2.18 -18.83
CA GLY A 86 10.74 3.08 -19.28
C GLY A 86 11.04 3.03 -20.77
N LEU A 87 11.36 1.85 -21.26
CA LEU A 87 11.80 1.61 -22.63
C LEU A 87 10.64 1.69 -23.64
N PHE A 88 9.44 1.30 -23.24
CA PHE A 88 8.27 1.23 -24.13
C PHE A 88 7.34 2.45 -24.06
N SER A 89 7.41 3.25 -23.00
CA SER A 89 6.59 4.45 -22.83
C SER A 89 7.41 5.68 -23.17
N LYS A 90 7.36 6.07 -24.45
CA LYS A 90 7.85 7.38 -24.91
C LYS A 90 6.88 8.52 -24.59
N ASP A 91 5.68 8.19 -24.10
CA ASP A 91 4.57 9.12 -24.04
C ASP A 91 4.47 9.79 -22.65
N GLU A 92 4.16 11.08 -22.68
CA GLU A 92 3.87 11.89 -21.52
C GLU A 92 2.46 11.56 -21.02
N LEU A 93 2.30 11.36 -19.70
CA LEU A 93 0.97 11.14 -19.13
C LEU A 93 0.27 12.48 -18.97
N HIS A 94 -0.85 12.64 -19.65
CA HIS A 94 -1.67 13.84 -19.54
C HIS A 94 -2.58 13.71 -18.31
N GLY A 95 -2.49 14.67 -17.42
CA GLY A 95 -3.30 14.71 -16.20
C GLY A 95 -4.01 16.05 -16.04
N SER A 96 -5.28 15.99 -15.64
CA SER A 96 -6.06 17.16 -15.27
C SER A 96 -6.06 17.33 -13.75
N TYR A 97 -5.75 18.53 -13.31
CA TYR A 97 -5.75 18.89 -11.89
C TYR A 97 -6.85 19.90 -11.62
N VAL A 98 -7.54 19.70 -10.50
CA VAL A 98 -8.57 20.64 -10.03
C VAL A 98 -8.33 20.95 -8.56
N ILE A 99 -8.01 22.20 -8.27
CA ILE A 99 -8.00 22.72 -6.90
C ILE A 99 -9.36 23.33 -6.61
N THR A 100 -9.94 22.86 -5.52
CA THR A 100 -11.17 23.37 -4.91
C THR A 100 -10.82 23.96 -3.54
N SER A 101 -11.74 24.73 -2.96
CA SER A 101 -11.60 25.27 -1.59
C SER A 101 -11.33 24.17 -0.55
N LYS A 102 -11.94 22.98 -0.70
CA LYS A 102 -11.83 21.88 0.27
C LYS A 102 -10.83 20.78 -0.11
N TRP A 103 -10.67 20.50 -1.40
CA TRP A 103 -9.89 19.37 -1.87
C TRP A 103 -9.17 19.66 -3.19
N LEU A 104 -8.11 18.90 -3.42
CA LEU A 104 -7.40 18.78 -4.70
C LEU A 104 -7.81 17.46 -5.35
N SER A 105 -8.24 17.48 -6.62
CA SER A 105 -8.34 16.28 -7.43
C SER A 105 -7.28 16.22 -8.50
N PHE A 106 -6.94 14.98 -8.82
CA PHE A 106 -6.13 14.62 -9.95
C PHE A 106 -6.86 13.53 -10.72
N ASP A 107 -7.06 13.77 -12.01
CA ASP A 107 -7.66 12.84 -12.95
C ASP A 107 -6.63 12.54 -14.04
N LEU A 108 -6.21 11.28 -14.16
CA LEU A 108 -5.47 10.85 -15.33
C LEU A 108 -6.42 10.80 -16.52
N ILE A 109 -6.02 11.44 -17.62
CA ILE A 109 -6.70 11.28 -18.89
C ILE A 109 -6.09 10.02 -19.53
N PRO A 110 -6.84 8.90 -19.62
CA PRO A 110 -6.28 7.66 -20.14
C PRO A 110 -5.89 7.85 -21.60
N ASP A 111 -4.62 7.57 -21.91
CA ASP A 111 -4.20 7.40 -23.29
C ASP A 111 -4.49 5.96 -23.72
N ASP A 112 -5.49 5.80 -24.60
CA ASP A 112 -5.89 4.51 -25.18
C ASP A 112 -4.70 3.75 -25.81
N ARG A 113 -3.65 4.47 -26.25
CA ARG A 113 -2.44 3.88 -26.84
C ARG A 113 -1.58 3.17 -25.80
N LEU A 114 -1.45 3.72 -24.59
CA LEU A 114 -0.67 3.12 -23.50
C LEU A 114 -1.32 1.82 -23.03
N ILE A 115 -2.64 1.84 -22.85
CA ILE A 115 -3.43 0.65 -22.48
C ILE A 115 -3.26 -0.43 -23.55
N SER A 116 -3.35 -0.06 -24.83
CA SER A 116 -3.18 -0.98 -25.96
C SER A 116 -1.75 -1.54 -26.08
N ARG A 117 -0.71 -0.79 -25.67
CA ARG A 117 0.68 -1.27 -25.63
C ARG A 117 0.92 -2.22 -24.47
N LEU A 118 0.46 -1.87 -23.27
CA LEU A 118 0.55 -2.74 -22.09
C LEU A 118 -0.20 -4.05 -22.31
N ALA A 119 -1.39 -4.00 -22.92
CA ALA A 119 -2.14 -5.20 -23.29
C ALA A 119 -1.34 -6.12 -24.22
N ARG A 120 -0.59 -5.57 -25.19
CA ARG A 120 0.27 -6.36 -26.10
C ARG A 120 1.47 -6.99 -25.39
N LEU A 121 2.05 -6.32 -24.39
CA LEU A 121 3.18 -6.86 -23.62
C LEU A 121 2.74 -7.97 -22.65
N VAL A 122 1.57 -7.82 -22.05
CA VAL A 122 1.05 -8.80 -21.07
C VAL A 122 0.39 -10.00 -21.77
N ALA A 123 -0.17 -9.81 -22.97
CA ALA A 123 -0.86 -10.87 -23.73
C ALA A 123 -0.05 -12.18 -23.92
N PRO A 124 1.25 -12.17 -24.29
CA PRO A 124 2.02 -13.41 -24.43
C PRO A 124 2.39 -14.04 -23.07
N LEU A 125 2.59 -13.24 -22.02
CA LEU A 125 2.89 -13.73 -20.67
C LEU A 125 1.67 -14.39 -20.00
N ALA A 126 0.46 -13.95 -20.37
CA ALA A 126 -0.79 -14.40 -19.76
C ALA A 126 -1.33 -15.73 -20.35
N GLY A 127 -0.67 -16.34 -21.34
CA GLY A 127 -0.90 -17.72 -21.78
C GLY A 127 -2.35 -18.14 -22.07
N GLY A 128 -3.25 -17.21 -22.39
CA GLY A 128 -4.68 -17.51 -22.63
C GLY A 128 -5.69 -16.60 -21.91
N PHE A 129 -5.30 -15.81 -20.92
CA PHE A 129 -6.20 -14.87 -20.23
C PHE A 129 -6.41 -13.55 -20.99
N ARG A 130 -6.88 -13.64 -22.25
CA ARG A 130 -7.07 -12.48 -23.14
C ARG A 130 -8.20 -11.50 -22.73
N MET A 131 -9.05 -11.83 -21.75
CA MET A 131 -10.27 -11.04 -21.47
C MET A 131 -10.28 -10.19 -20.19
N ILE A 132 -9.34 -10.36 -19.24
CA ILE A 132 -9.49 -9.72 -17.92
C ILE A 132 -8.82 -8.34 -17.85
N ALA A 133 -7.71 -8.12 -18.55
CA ALA A 133 -6.89 -6.90 -18.40
C ALA A 133 -7.59 -5.57 -18.81
N PRO A 134 -8.38 -5.50 -19.91
CA PRO A 134 -9.02 -4.23 -20.31
C PRO A 134 -10.17 -3.83 -19.38
N LEU A 135 -10.86 -4.81 -18.77
CA LEU A 135 -12.02 -4.56 -17.92
C LEU A 135 -11.62 -3.93 -16.58
N VAL A 136 -10.46 -4.32 -16.04
CA VAL A 136 -9.94 -3.81 -14.75
C VAL A 136 -9.47 -2.36 -14.87
N LEU A 137 -8.89 -1.97 -16.01
CA LEU A 137 -8.37 -0.61 -16.20
C LEU A 137 -9.48 0.41 -16.54
N LYS A 138 -10.55 0.00 -17.23
CA LYS A 138 -11.63 0.91 -17.66
C LYS A 138 -12.63 1.24 -16.55
N GLN A 139 -12.71 0.43 -15.50
CA GLN A 139 -13.68 0.60 -14.41
C GLN A 139 -13.26 1.60 -13.32
N TYR A 140 -12.02 2.12 -13.37
CA TYR A 140 -11.53 3.06 -12.39
C TYR A 140 -11.01 4.32 -13.09
N PRO A 141 -11.87 5.31 -13.39
CA PRO A 141 -11.40 6.68 -13.41
C PRO A 141 -10.83 6.95 -12.02
N GLU A 142 -9.52 6.84 -11.88
CA GLU A 142 -8.78 7.09 -10.65
C GLU A 142 -8.77 8.60 -10.39
N SER A 143 -9.94 9.14 -10.07
CA SER A 143 -10.07 10.46 -9.48
C SER A 143 -9.53 10.40 -8.06
N PHE A 144 -8.28 10.81 -7.89
CA PHE A 144 -7.66 10.90 -6.58
C PHE A 144 -8.03 12.23 -5.96
N ARG A 145 -8.68 12.23 -4.78
CA ARG A 145 -9.06 13.45 -4.05
C ARG A 145 -8.37 13.54 -2.70
N ILE A 146 -7.62 14.61 -2.51
CA ILE A 146 -6.90 14.94 -1.26
C ILE A 146 -7.58 16.13 -0.61
N HIS A 147 -7.98 16.00 0.65
CA HIS A 147 -8.49 17.15 1.40
C HIS A 147 -7.32 18.01 1.88
N TRP A 148 -7.48 19.33 1.85
CA TRP A 148 -6.46 20.25 2.35
C TRP A 148 -6.17 20.02 3.85
N SER A 149 -7.14 19.50 4.61
CA SER A 149 -6.94 19.06 6.00
C SER A 149 -5.85 17.99 6.16
N GLU A 150 -5.54 17.21 5.12
CA GLU A 150 -4.53 16.16 5.12
C GLU A 150 -3.13 16.64 4.69
N VAL A 151 -2.99 17.88 4.18
CA VAL A 151 -1.76 18.41 3.58
C VAL A 151 -0.96 19.26 4.59
N TYR A 152 0.04 18.69 5.23
CA TYR A 152 0.83 19.35 6.28
C TYR A 152 1.97 20.21 5.77
N LYS A 153 2.43 20.01 4.54
CA LYS A 153 3.57 20.74 3.99
C LYS A 153 3.45 20.83 2.48
N VAL A 154 3.69 22.03 1.95
CA VAL A 154 3.87 22.29 0.52
C VAL A 154 5.36 22.53 0.28
N THR A 155 5.95 21.83 -0.68
CA THR A 155 7.35 22.02 -1.08
C THR A 155 7.45 22.34 -2.56
N SER A 156 7.89 23.56 -2.85
CA SER A 156 7.98 24.11 -4.19
C SER A 156 9.33 23.82 -4.84
N ARG A 157 9.31 23.47 -6.13
CA ARG A 157 10.51 23.22 -6.95
C ARG A 157 10.31 23.82 -8.35
N PRO A 158 10.49 25.15 -8.48
CA PRO A 158 10.15 25.88 -9.71
C PRO A 158 10.94 25.44 -10.93
N ARG A 159 12.22 25.09 -10.77
CA ARG A 159 13.07 24.59 -11.87
C ARG A 159 12.53 23.31 -12.52
N GLU A 160 11.69 22.56 -11.81
CA GLU A 160 11.17 21.28 -12.26
C GLU A 160 9.69 21.34 -12.60
N GLY A 161 9.03 22.49 -12.36
CA GLY A 161 7.59 22.63 -12.51
C GLY A 161 6.80 21.75 -11.53
N VAL A 162 7.37 21.41 -10.36
CA VAL A 162 6.78 20.45 -9.42
C VAL A 162 6.51 21.07 -8.06
N ILE A 163 5.26 20.94 -7.58
CA ILE A 163 4.85 21.28 -6.22
C ILE A 163 4.49 19.99 -5.48
N THR A 164 5.21 19.66 -4.42
CA THR A 164 4.98 18.45 -3.64
C THR A 164 4.09 18.76 -2.44
N LEU A 165 2.94 18.10 -2.37
CA LEU A 165 2.06 18.13 -1.19
C LEU A 165 2.39 16.94 -0.30
N SER A 166 2.67 17.20 0.97
CA SER A 166 3.04 16.18 1.95
C SER A 166 2.10 16.22 3.14
N ASN A 167 1.82 15.05 3.70
CA ASN A 167 1.22 14.95 5.03
C ASN A 167 2.34 15.00 6.09
N ASN A 168 1.99 14.68 7.33
CA ASN A 168 2.92 14.71 8.45
C ASN A 168 4.05 13.66 8.41
N TRP A 169 4.00 12.65 7.52
CA TRP A 169 5.00 11.58 7.47
C TRP A 169 5.52 11.24 6.06
N ARG A 170 4.82 11.63 4.99
CA ARG A 170 5.17 11.35 3.61
C ARG A 170 4.67 12.40 2.62
N SER A 171 5.26 12.40 1.44
CA SER A 171 4.66 13.02 0.25
C SER A 171 3.36 12.29 -0.10
N VAL A 172 2.28 13.04 -0.32
CA VAL A 172 0.96 12.50 -0.70
C VAL A 172 0.78 12.58 -2.21
N THR A 173 1.07 13.74 -2.80
CA THR A 173 1.00 13.93 -4.26
C THR A 173 2.00 14.97 -4.74
N ARG A 174 2.22 14.98 -6.05
CA ARG A 174 2.99 16.01 -6.75
C ARG A 174 2.12 16.62 -7.83
N LEU A 175 2.04 17.93 -7.80
CA LEU A 175 1.40 18.74 -8.82
C LEU A 175 2.46 19.13 -9.84
N TYR A 176 2.20 18.81 -11.10
CA TYR A 176 3.01 19.24 -12.22
C TYR A 176 2.31 20.43 -12.85
N ALA A 177 3.05 21.49 -13.17
CA ALA A 177 2.53 22.68 -13.80
C ALA A 177 3.47 23.16 -14.90
N SER A 178 2.89 23.78 -15.93
CA SER A 178 3.65 24.49 -16.95
C SER A 178 4.42 25.66 -16.31
N PRO A 179 5.51 26.17 -16.91
CA PRO A 179 6.22 27.34 -16.39
C PRO A 179 5.33 28.58 -16.23
N GLU A 180 4.27 28.69 -17.04
CA GLU A 180 3.31 29.79 -17.03
C GLU A 180 2.31 29.67 -15.87
N ASP A 181 1.79 28.47 -15.64
CA ASP A 181 0.81 28.21 -14.58
C ASP A 181 1.46 28.05 -13.20
N TYR A 182 2.75 27.70 -13.14
CA TYR A 182 3.44 27.35 -11.90
C TYR A 182 3.29 28.40 -10.78
N PRO A 183 3.50 29.71 -11.02
CA PRO A 183 3.37 30.71 -9.96
C PRO A 183 1.94 30.79 -9.40
N LEU A 184 0.93 30.63 -10.25
CA LEU A 184 -0.47 30.64 -9.87
C LEU A 184 -0.82 29.40 -9.04
N VAL A 185 -0.41 28.22 -9.49
CA VAL A 185 -0.64 26.96 -8.77
C VAL A 185 0.06 26.99 -7.40
N GLU A 186 1.28 27.50 -7.33
CA GLU A 186 2.03 27.65 -6.08
C GLU A 186 1.33 28.58 -5.10
N ALA A 187 0.92 29.77 -5.55
CA ALA A 187 0.23 30.75 -4.71
C ALA A 187 -1.06 30.16 -4.11
N VAL A 188 -1.88 29.51 -4.92
CA VAL A 188 -3.12 28.86 -4.46
C VAL A 188 -2.80 27.74 -3.46
N CYS A 189 -1.79 26.91 -3.71
CA CYS A 189 -1.42 25.84 -2.78
C CYS A 189 -0.95 26.37 -1.42
N LEU A 190 -0.18 27.46 -1.39
CA LEU A 190 0.30 28.07 -0.16
C LEU A 190 -0.84 28.74 0.62
N GLU A 191 -1.75 29.42 -0.06
CA GLU A 191 -2.95 30.01 0.54
C GLU A 191 -3.83 28.93 1.19
N ARG A 192 -4.12 27.84 0.47
CA ARG A 192 -4.91 26.72 0.99
C ARG A 192 -4.22 25.99 2.14
N LEU A 193 -2.89 25.89 2.12
CA LEU A 193 -2.13 25.35 3.25
C LEU A 193 -2.34 26.21 4.51
N ALA A 194 -2.23 27.54 4.39
CA ALA A 194 -2.40 28.46 5.51
C ALA A 194 -3.82 28.38 6.10
N GLU A 195 -4.86 28.32 5.26
CA GLU A 195 -6.24 28.11 5.70
C GLU A 195 -6.41 26.77 6.45
N ALA A 196 -5.85 25.68 5.90
CA ALA A 196 -5.93 24.36 6.51
C ALA A 196 -5.16 24.28 7.83
N GLU A 197 -4.03 24.97 7.96
CA GLU A 197 -3.28 25.08 9.21
C GLU A 197 -4.07 25.80 10.29
N ALA A 198 -4.75 26.90 9.95
CA ALA A 198 -5.63 27.61 10.88
C ALA A 198 -6.74 26.69 11.43
N HIS A 199 -7.28 25.81 10.58
CA HIS A 199 -8.35 24.88 10.95
C HIS A 199 -7.86 23.63 11.71
N ARG A 200 -6.59 23.21 11.51
CA ARG A 200 -6.03 22.00 12.13
C ARG A 200 -5.84 22.07 13.63
N THR A 201 -5.73 23.27 14.19
CA THR A 201 -5.52 23.49 15.63
C THR A 201 -6.59 22.83 16.52
N LYS A 202 -7.70 22.34 15.96
CA LYS A 202 -8.84 21.80 16.70
C LYS A 202 -9.04 20.28 16.69
N PHE A 203 -8.37 19.49 15.83
CA PHE A 203 -8.88 18.13 15.51
C PHE A 203 -7.99 16.90 15.69
N PHE A 204 -6.72 17.01 16.11
CA PHE A 204 -5.91 15.81 16.38
C PHE A 204 -5.58 15.66 17.86
N LYS A 205 -6.51 15.07 18.62
CA LYS A 205 -6.13 14.21 19.76
C LYS A 205 -5.39 13.02 19.16
N ARG A 206 -4.07 13.18 18.93
CA ARG A 206 -3.15 12.06 18.68
C ARG A 206 -3.50 11.00 19.71
N LYS A 207 -3.86 9.78 19.28
CA LYS A 207 -3.70 8.62 20.17
C LYS A 207 -2.24 8.68 20.61
N GLY A 208 -2.01 9.03 21.87
CA GLY A 208 -0.68 9.34 22.36
C GLY A 208 0.26 8.17 22.10
N MET A 209 1.57 8.42 22.04
CA MET A 209 2.58 7.35 21.97
C MET A 209 2.31 6.23 22.99
N ALA A 210 1.73 6.56 24.14
CA ALA A 210 1.25 5.62 25.16
C ALA A 210 0.35 4.50 24.61
N PHE A 211 -0.52 4.77 23.62
CA PHE A 211 -1.37 3.75 22.99
C PHE A 211 -0.54 2.72 22.23
N TYR A 212 0.45 3.18 21.46
CA TYR A 212 1.36 2.30 20.72
C TYR A 212 2.28 1.52 21.65
N PHE A 213 2.77 2.16 22.72
CA PHE A 213 3.53 1.48 23.77
C PHE A 213 2.67 0.40 24.44
N LEU A 214 1.44 0.70 24.84
CA LEU A 214 0.53 -0.27 25.46
C LEU A 214 0.28 -1.47 24.53
N MET A 215 0.08 -1.22 23.23
CA MET A 215 -0.06 -2.27 22.22
C MET A 215 1.20 -3.13 22.09
N LEU A 216 2.37 -2.50 21.99
CA LEU A 216 3.65 -3.22 21.93
C LEU A 216 3.90 -4.04 23.20
N SER A 217 3.61 -3.47 24.38
CA SER A 217 3.71 -4.14 25.68
C SER A 217 2.77 -5.34 25.77
N ALA A 218 1.53 -5.23 25.27
CA ALA A 218 0.59 -6.33 25.24
C ALA A 218 1.07 -7.48 24.34
N CYS A 219 1.62 -7.17 23.15
CA CYS A 219 2.23 -8.17 22.27
C CYS A 219 3.45 -8.84 22.92
N LEU A 220 4.33 -8.07 23.57
CA LEU A 220 5.48 -8.59 24.31
C LEU A 220 5.05 -9.50 25.45
N LEU A 221 4.05 -9.08 26.24
CA LEU A 221 3.53 -9.86 27.35
C LEU A 221 2.92 -11.18 26.86
N ALA A 222 2.14 -11.16 25.77
CA ALA A 222 1.59 -12.36 25.16
C ALA A 222 2.69 -13.32 24.70
N SER A 223 3.73 -12.81 24.03
CA SER A 223 4.90 -13.62 23.63
C SER A 223 5.66 -14.21 24.82
N ILE A 224 5.80 -13.47 25.93
CA ILE A 224 6.43 -13.98 27.16
C ILE A 224 5.56 -15.08 27.79
N LEU A 225 4.24 -14.86 27.92
CA LEU A 225 3.32 -15.84 28.49
C LEU A 225 3.30 -17.15 27.68
N LEU A 226 3.41 -17.07 26.36
CA LEU A 226 3.53 -18.23 25.48
C LEU A 226 4.85 -19.00 25.66
N ASN A 227 5.94 -18.32 26.03
CA ASN A 227 7.23 -18.95 26.29
C ASN A 227 7.37 -19.49 27.72
N VAL A 228 6.76 -18.82 28.71
CA VAL A 228 6.83 -19.20 30.13
C VAL A 228 5.96 -20.44 30.39
N TRP A 229 4.83 -20.57 29.69
CA TRP A 229 3.99 -21.74 29.82
C TRP A 229 4.62 -22.91 29.06
N ARG A 230 4.84 -24.04 29.74
CA ARG A 230 5.43 -25.27 29.15
C ARG A 230 4.43 -25.98 28.24
N TRP A 231 4.07 -25.34 27.13
CA TRP A 231 3.28 -25.96 26.08
C TRP A 231 3.96 -27.23 25.54
N ASN A 232 5.30 -27.28 25.58
CA ASN A 232 6.17 -28.40 25.17
C ASN A 232 5.72 -29.81 25.58
N ASP A 233 4.91 -29.96 26.64
CA ASP A 233 4.43 -31.26 27.12
C ASP A 233 3.24 -31.82 26.29
N TYR A 234 2.68 -31.04 25.38
CA TYR A 234 1.60 -31.45 24.47
C TYR A 234 2.11 -31.51 23.03
N GLY A 235 1.93 -32.64 22.34
CA GLY A 235 2.57 -32.92 21.04
C GLY A 235 2.38 -31.86 19.95
N ASN A 236 1.24 -31.16 19.92
CA ASN A 236 0.89 -30.18 18.87
C ASN A 236 0.73 -28.75 19.41
N SER A 237 1.20 -28.49 20.62
CA SER A 237 0.92 -27.22 21.31
C SER A 237 1.74 -26.03 20.84
N LYS A 238 2.95 -26.27 20.31
CA LYS A 238 3.80 -25.23 19.73
C LYS A 238 3.14 -24.62 18.50
N GLU A 239 2.57 -25.47 17.67
CA GLU A 239 1.78 -25.11 16.49
C GLU A 239 0.55 -24.29 16.85
N ILE A 240 -0.24 -24.74 17.83
CA ILE A 240 -1.44 -24.05 18.31
C ILE A 240 -1.09 -22.70 18.97
N GLY A 241 -0.01 -22.66 19.75
CA GLY A 241 0.46 -21.43 20.42
C GLY A 241 0.94 -20.37 19.43
N VAL A 242 1.70 -20.76 18.41
CA VAL A 242 2.14 -19.84 17.33
C VAL A 242 0.94 -19.34 16.54
N LEU A 243 -0.05 -20.20 16.29
CA LEU A 243 -1.26 -19.80 15.56
C LEU A 243 -2.09 -18.80 16.36
N LEU A 244 -2.39 -19.08 17.63
CA LEU A 244 -3.11 -18.16 18.51
C LEU A 244 -2.37 -16.83 18.69
N ALA A 245 -1.04 -16.85 18.81
CA ALA A 245 -0.22 -15.63 18.89
C ALA A 245 -0.31 -14.79 17.61
N SER A 246 -0.22 -15.46 16.46
CA SER A 246 -0.30 -14.83 15.14
C SER A 246 -1.70 -14.26 14.92
N SER A 247 -2.75 -15.05 15.14
CA SER A 247 -4.14 -14.61 15.03
C SER A 247 -4.45 -13.45 15.97
N ALA A 248 -3.96 -13.46 17.21
CA ALA A 248 -4.14 -12.36 18.16
C ALA A 248 -3.37 -11.09 17.73
N PHE A 249 -2.14 -11.23 17.22
CA PHE A 249 -1.36 -10.12 16.67
C PHE A 249 -2.05 -9.47 15.47
N PHE A 250 -2.61 -10.29 14.56
CA PHE A 250 -3.33 -9.80 13.40
C PHE A 250 -4.73 -9.27 13.73
N LEU A 251 -5.43 -9.83 14.73
CA LEU A 251 -6.65 -9.23 15.29
C LEU A 251 -6.38 -7.87 15.93
N ALA A 252 -5.24 -7.70 16.60
CA ALA A 252 -4.84 -6.42 17.17
C ALA A 252 -4.46 -5.39 16.09
N LEU A 253 -3.73 -5.82 15.04
CA LEU A 253 -3.49 -5.01 13.85
C LEU A 253 -4.79 -4.68 13.11
N SER A 254 -5.79 -5.57 13.17
CA SER A 254 -7.03 -5.38 12.43
C SER A 254 -7.99 -4.38 13.04
N TRP A 255 -7.74 -3.96 14.29
CA TRP A 255 -8.47 -2.88 14.93
C TRP A 255 -8.08 -1.48 14.42
N MET A 256 -6.96 -1.35 13.70
CA MET A 256 -6.64 -0.14 12.95
C MET A 256 -7.34 -0.19 11.60
N ALA A 257 -8.33 0.69 11.39
CA ALA A 257 -9.21 0.72 10.21
C ALA A 257 -8.53 0.71 8.83
N TRP A 258 -7.22 1.01 8.76
CA TRP A 258 -6.42 0.94 7.54
C TRP A 258 -5.55 -0.32 7.43
N TRP A 259 -5.21 -0.96 8.55
CA TRP A 259 -4.46 -2.22 8.61
C TRP A 259 -5.35 -3.47 8.76
N SER A 260 -6.64 -3.31 9.07
CA SER A 260 -7.66 -4.37 9.15
C SER A 260 -7.63 -5.34 7.98
N ASN A 261 -7.63 -4.79 6.79
CA ASN A 261 -7.63 -5.63 5.60
C ASN A 261 -6.26 -6.33 5.45
N LEU A 262 -5.15 -5.64 5.75
CA LEU A 262 -3.76 -6.13 5.60
C LEU A 262 -3.47 -7.28 6.55
N ALA A 263 -3.90 -7.09 7.78
CA ALA A 263 -3.87 -8.10 8.81
C ALA A 263 -4.74 -9.28 8.41
N ALA A 264 -6.00 -9.04 8.00
CA ALA A 264 -6.94 -10.10 7.66
C ALA A 264 -6.40 -11.04 6.58
N VAL A 265 -5.83 -10.51 5.49
CA VAL A 265 -5.31 -11.39 4.43
C VAL A 265 -4.04 -12.09 4.86
N PHE A 266 -3.18 -11.47 5.67
CA PHE A 266 -1.99 -12.15 6.19
C PHE A 266 -2.37 -13.27 7.18
N THR A 267 -3.37 -13.06 8.05
CA THR A 267 -3.95 -14.15 8.87
C THR A 267 -4.50 -15.26 8.00
N LEU A 268 -5.25 -14.92 6.95
CA LEU A 268 -5.85 -15.93 6.08
C LEU A 268 -4.78 -16.73 5.34
N ALA A 269 -3.66 -16.12 4.94
CA ALA A 269 -2.52 -16.83 4.35
C ALA A 269 -1.81 -17.74 5.36
N LEU A 270 -1.65 -17.29 6.61
CA LEU A 270 -1.12 -18.11 7.70
C LEU A 270 -2.04 -19.28 8.08
N ASP A 271 -3.35 -19.05 8.11
CA ASP A 271 -4.35 -20.06 8.40
C ASP A 271 -4.39 -21.12 7.27
N ILE A 272 -4.33 -20.68 6.01
CA ILE A 272 -4.24 -21.60 4.85
C ILE A 272 -2.93 -22.41 4.91
N TRP A 273 -1.81 -21.75 5.19
CA TRP A 273 -0.51 -22.41 5.36
C TRP A 273 -0.57 -23.48 6.45
N PHE A 274 -1.15 -23.13 7.60
CA PHE A 274 -1.30 -24.04 8.73
C PHE A 274 -2.17 -25.25 8.37
N ILE A 275 -3.36 -25.01 7.82
CA ILE A 275 -4.27 -26.06 7.36
C ILE A 275 -3.56 -26.99 6.37
N LEU A 276 -2.80 -26.43 5.42
CA LEU A 276 -2.02 -27.22 4.45
C LEU A 276 -0.91 -28.03 5.13
N SER A 277 -0.19 -27.47 6.11
CA SER A 277 0.85 -28.19 6.84
C SER A 277 0.27 -29.36 7.65
N VAL A 278 -0.83 -29.14 8.36
CA VAL A 278 -1.52 -30.17 9.15
C VAL A 278 -2.10 -31.26 8.24
N LEU A 279 -2.67 -30.88 7.10
CA LEU A 279 -3.15 -31.85 6.11
C LEU A 279 -2.00 -32.66 5.53
N LEU A 280 -0.88 -32.03 5.14
CA LEU A 280 0.28 -32.70 4.59
C LEU A 280 0.90 -33.68 5.60
N ASP A 281 0.97 -33.32 6.87
CA ASP A 281 1.43 -34.21 7.94
C ASP A 281 0.44 -35.34 8.22
N ALA A 282 -0.87 -35.07 8.17
CA ALA A 282 -1.90 -36.10 8.26
C ALA A 282 -1.91 -37.07 7.05
N PHE A 283 -1.43 -36.62 5.88
CA PHE A 283 -1.20 -37.44 4.69
C PHE A 283 0.20 -38.06 4.64
N ASN A 284 1.03 -37.83 5.67
CA ASN A 284 2.37 -38.41 5.78
C ASN A 284 2.50 -39.76 6.54
N PRO A 285 1.46 -40.57 6.83
CA PRO A 285 1.67 -41.90 7.42
C PRO A 285 2.28 -42.91 6.43
N LEU A 286 2.55 -42.51 5.18
CA LEU A 286 3.16 -43.36 4.13
C LEU A 286 4.63 -43.02 3.84
N ALA A 287 5.25 -42.10 4.57
CA ALA A 287 6.68 -41.81 4.41
C ALA A 287 7.53 -42.98 4.94
N VAL A 288 7.89 -43.87 4.03
CA VAL A 288 8.88 -44.92 4.20
C VAL A 288 10.17 -44.35 4.82
N PRO A 289 10.76 -44.99 5.84
CA PRO A 289 12.03 -44.55 6.40
C PRO A 289 13.11 -44.53 5.31
N GLY A 290 13.60 -43.34 4.93
CA GLY A 290 14.78 -43.19 4.07
C GLY A 290 14.69 -42.27 2.85
N SER A 291 13.53 -41.67 2.53
CA SER A 291 13.45 -40.74 1.38
C SER A 291 13.85 -39.31 1.75
N ALA A 292 15.13 -39.01 1.54
CA ALA A 292 15.72 -37.67 1.60
C ALA A 292 15.32 -36.81 0.38
N LEU A 293 14.03 -36.51 0.21
CA LEU A 293 13.60 -35.43 -0.68
C LEU A 293 13.68 -34.11 0.11
N PRO A 294 14.46 -33.12 -0.35
CA PRO A 294 14.89 -32.03 0.51
C PRO A 294 13.76 -31.04 0.76
N ASP A 295 13.54 -30.72 2.03
CA ASP A 295 12.61 -29.70 2.56
C ASP A 295 12.70 -28.34 1.85
N ALA A 296 13.82 -28.05 1.18
CA ALA A 296 14.05 -26.84 0.40
C ALA A 296 13.03 -26.63 -0.75
N GLY A 297 12.55 -27.70 -1.40
CA GLY A 297 11.57 -27.59 -2.49
C GLY A 297 10.18 -27.20 -1.97
N ARG A 298 9.77 -27.79 -0.84
CA ARG A 298 8.51 -27.45 -0.14
C ARG A 298 8.57 -26.01 0.36
N PHE A 299 9.69 -25.61 0.96
CA PHE A 299 9.90 -24.24 1.43
C PHE A 299 9.84 -23.21 0.30
N ALA A 300 10.46 -23.48 -0.86
CA ALA A 300 10.44 -22.58 -2.02
C ALA A 300 9.03 -22.41 -2.61
N ILE A 301 8.27 -23.49 -2.76
CA ILE A 301 6.87 -23.45 -3.25
C ILE A 301 5.98 -22.67 -2.25
N MET A 302 6.18 -22.89 -0.96
CA MET A 302 5.44 -22.18 0.09
C MET A 302 5.80 -20.69 0.17
N MET A 303 7.06 -20.33 -0.06
CA MET A 303 7.50 -18.94 -0.10
C MET A 303 6.96 -18.21 -1.33
N VAL A 304 6.94 -18.88 -2.50
CA VAL A 304 6.36 -18.34 -3.73
C VAL A 304 4.84 -18.16 -3.58
N ALA A 305 4.15 -19.14 -2.99
CA ALA A 305 2.73 -19.03 -2.70
C ALA A 305 2.43 -17.88 -1.71
N ALA A 306 3.20 -17.77 -0.61
CA ALA A 306 3.04 -16.68 0.36
C ALA A 306 3.29 -15.30 -0.27
N LEU A 307 4.28 -15.17 -1.16
CA LEU A 307 4.52 -13.94 -1.91
C LEU A 307 3.41 -13.64 -2.93
N PHE A 308 2.86 -14.66 -3.60
CA PHE A 308 1.74 -14.49 -4.54
C PHE A 308 0.45 -14.08 -3.84
N PHE A 309 0.10 -14.77 -2.75
CA PHE A 309 -1.09 -14.47 -1.95
C PHE A 309 -0.92 -13.16 -1.17
N GLY A 310 0.28 -12.86 -0.66
CA GLY A 310 0.62 -11.57 -0.06
C GLY A 310 0.57 -10.41 -1.06
N GLY A 311 1.01 -10.62 -2.31
CA GLY A 311 0.86 -9.64 -3.38
C GLY A 311 -0.61 -9.40 -3.74
N PHE A 312 -1.38 -10.48 -3.90
CA PHE A 312 -2.82 -10.40 -4.19
C PHE A 312 -3.61 -9.74 -3.06
N ALA A 313 -3.22 -10.01 -1.81
CA ALA A 313 -3.70 -9.35 -0.61
C ALA A 313 -3.54 -7.84 -0.69
N ILE A 314 -2.32 -7.39 -0.95
CA ILE A 314 -1.97 -5.97 -1.02
C ILE A 314 -2.80 -5.26 -2.10
N VAL A 315 -3.00 -5.89 -3.26
CA VAL A 315 -3.85 -5.35 -4.32
C VAL A 315 -5.32 -5.26 -3.88
N ARG A 316 -5.88 -6.31 -3.28
CA ARG A 316 -7.24 -6.32 -2.73
C ARG A 316 -7.42 -5.30 -1.60
N LEU A 317 -6.36 -5.01 -0.85
CA LEU A 317 -6.34 -4.00 0.20
C LEU A 317 -6.44 -2.59 -0.32
N ILE A 318 -5.64 -2.28 -1.33
CA ILE A 318 -5.67 -0.99 -1.99
C ILE A 318 -7.07 -0.77 -2.55
N GLN A 319 -7.65 -1.80 -3.17
CA GLN A 319 -9.03 -1.77 -3.66
C GLN A 319 -10.06 -1.56 -2.54
N ALA A 320 -10.00 -2.33 -1.44
CA ALA A 320 -10.97 -2.23 -0.35
C ALA A 320 -10.86 -0.90 0.43
N ALA A 321 -9.63 -0.39 0.62
CA ALA A 321 -9.40 0.92 1.24
C ALA A 321 -9.95 2.06 0.39
N VAL A 322 -9.81 1.98 -0.95
CA VAL A 322 -10.37 2.94 -1.89
C VAL A 322 -11.91 2.90 -1.87
N VAL A 323 -12.51 1.71 -1.81
CA VAL A 323 -13.98 1.55 -1.78
C VAL A 323 -14.58 2.06 -0.45
N ASN A 324 -13.98 1.72 0.70
CA ASN A 324 -14.47 2.20 2.00
C ASN A 324 -14.31 3.72 2.20
N ALA A 325 -13.27 4.32 1.63
CA ALA A 325 -13.12 5.77 1.62
C ALA A 325 -14.23 6.46 0.79
N ARG A 326 -14.74 5.80 -0.26
CA ARG A 326 -15.85 6.30 -1.08
C ARG A 326 -17.20 6.18 -0.39
N THR A 327 -17.52 5.04 0.22
CA THR A 327 -18.82 4.83 0.91
C THR A 327 -18.97 5.66 2.17
N LYS A 328 -17.88 5.90 2.91
CA LYS A 328 -17.93 6.79 4.08
C LYS A 328 -18.21 8.25 3.67
N ARG A 329 -17.64 8.71 2.55
CA ARG A 329 -17.88 10.07 2.03
C ARG A 329 -19.28 10.25 1.43
N SER A 330 -19.87 9.24 0.79
CA SER A 330 -21.24 9.40 0.25
C SER A 330 -22.30 9.49 1.36
N ARG A 331 -22.05 8.86 2.52
CA ARG A 331 -22.91 8.95 3.71
C ARG A 331 -22.76 10.27 4.49
N GLU A 332 -21.66 11.00 4.30
CA GLU A 332 -21.45 12.32 4.90
C GLU A 332 -21.99 13.45 3.99
N GLN A 333 -22.44 13.11 2.77
CA GLN A 333 -23.01 14.05 1.79
C GLN A 333 -24.53 13.86 1.58
N THR A 334 -25.15 12.90 2.27
CA THR A 334 -26.61 12.69 2.31
C THR A 334 -27.16 13.02 3.67
#